data_AF-A0A399YFM5-F1
#
_entry.id   AF-A0A399YFM5-F1
#
_cell.length_a   1.000
_cell.length_b   1.000
_cell.length_c   1.000
_cell.angle_alpha   90.00
_cell.angle_beta   90.00
_cell.angle_gamma   90.00
#
_symmetry.space_group_name_H-M   'P 1'
#
loop_
_entity.id
_entity.type
_entity.pdbx_description
1 polymer ?
#
loop_
_entity_poly.entity_id
_entity_poly.type
_entity_poly.pdbx_seq_one_letter_code
_entity_poly.pdbx_strand_id
1 'polypeptide(L)' 'MRILIADDDPQILRALRITLGAEGYEVITAADGAEAV' A
#
# COMPACT_ATOMS: atom_id res chain seq x y z
N MET A 1 10.57 0.38 -8.32
CA MET A 1 9.47 -0.58 -8.58
C MET A 1 8.21 -0.01 -7.92
N ARG A 2 7.05 -0.06 -8.59
CA ARG A 2 5.78 0.38 -8.00
C ARG A 2 5.02 -0.82 -7.43
N ILE A 3 4.51 -0.70 -6.21
CA ILE A 3 3.80 -1.76 -5.49
C ILE A 3 2.40 -1.27 -5.15
N LEU A 4 1.38 -2.01 -5.59
CA LEU A 4 -0.01 -1.80 -5.19
C LEU A 4 -0.36 -2.78 -4.06
N ILE A 5 -0.89 -2.25 -2.96
CA ILE A 5 -1.31 -3.01 -1.79
C ILE A 5 -2.80 -2.76 -1.60
N ALA A 6 -3.60 -3.82 -1.72
CA ALA A 6 -5.02 -3.79 -1.45
C ALA A 6 -5.30 -4.60 -0.18
N ASP A 7 -5.76 -3.92 0.85
CA ASP A 7 -6.07 -4.50 2.17
C ASP A 7 -7.18 -3.65 2.81
N ASP A 8 -8.15 -4.28 3.45
CA ASP A 8 -9.27 -3.60 4.11
C ASP A 8 -8.90 -3.06 5.51
N ASP A 9 -7.74 -3.44 6.05
CA ASP A 9 -7.21 -2.92 7.30
C ASP A 9 -6.30 -1.67 7.08
N PRO A 10 -6.75 -0.47 7.48
CA PRO A 10 -5.95 0.75 7.32
C PRO A 10 -4.68 0.76 8.19
N GLN A 11 -4.61 -0.03 9.27
CA GLN A 11 -3.41 -0.17 10.08
C GLN A 11 -2.31 -0.93 9.33
N ILE A 12 -2.67 -2.00 8.62
CA ILE A 12 -1.75 -2.79 7.80
C ILE A 12 -1.22 -1.95 6.64
N LEU A 13 -2.11 -1.28 5.89
CA LEU A 13 -1.71 -0.40 4.78
C LEU A 13 -0.70 0.66 5.22
N ARG A 14 -0.91 1.26 6.41
CA ARG A 14 -0.01 2.28 6.96
C ARG A 14 1.36 1.70 7.32
N ALA A 15 1.39 0.53 7.96
CA ALA A 15 2.64 -0.14 8.29
C ALA A 15 3.44 -0.49 7.04
N LEU A 16 2.78 -1.09 6.03
CA LEU A 16 3.43 -1.50 4.79
C LEU A 16 3.92 -0.32 3.96
N ARG A 17 3.16 0.78 3.91
CA ARG A 17 3.59 2.01 3.24
C ARG A 17 4.87 2.57 3.87
N ILE A 18 4.99 2.55 5.20
CA ILE A 18 6.19 3.06 5.90
C ILE A 18 7.38 2.16 5.61
N THR A 19 7.24 0.84 5.81
CA THR A 19 8.33 -0.12 5.63
C THR A 19 8.83 -0.14 4.20
N LEU A 20 7.94 -0.31 3.23
CA LEU A 20 8.32 -0.41 1.82
C LEU A 20 8.73 0.94 1.22
N GLY A 21 8.16 2.05 1.72
CA GLY A 21 8.62 3.39 1.37
C GLY A 21 10.05 3.66 1.83
N ALA A 22 10.42 3.19 3.03
CA ALA A 22 11.79 3.30 3.55
C ALA A 22 12.81 2.49 2.72
N GLU A 23 12.38 1.37 2.14
CA GLU A 23 13.17 0.55 1.21
C GLU A 23 13.25 1.15 -0.22
N GLY A 24 12.66 2.33 -0.45
CA GLY A 24 12.71 3.04 -1.74
C GLY A 24 11.66 2.58 -2.76
N TYR A 25 10.64 1.85 -2.34
CA TYR A 25 9.51 1.50 -3.19
C TYR A 25 8.46 2.61 -3.21
N GLU A 26 7.85 2.81 -4.37
CA GLU A 26 6.70 3.68 -4.51
C GLU A 26 5.45 2.84 -4.25
N VAL A 27 4.84 3.06 -3.08
CA VAL A 27 3.72 2.26 -2.57
C VAL A 27 2.40 2.99 -2.83
N ILE A 28 1.51 2.32 -3.53
CA ILE A 28 0.12 2.73 -3.76
C ILE A 28 -0.74 1.81 -2.90
N THR A 29 -1.67 2.37 -2.13
CA THR A 29 -2.58 1.59 -1.30
C THR A 29 -3.99 1.77 -1.79
N ALA A 30 -4.76 0.70 -1.84
CA ALA A 30 -6.19 0.71 -2.12
C ALA A 30 -6.91 0.08 -0.92
N ALA A 31 -7.93 0.76 -0.39
CA ALA A 31 -8.72 0.22 0.72
C ALA A 31 -9.81 -0.76 0.23
N ASP A 32 -10.06 -0.80 -1.08
CA ASP A 32 -10.99 -1.70 -1.72
C ASP A 32 -10.57 -2.02 -3.17
N GLY A 33 -11.21 -3.01 -3.79
CA GLY A 33 -10.92 -3.40 -5.18
C GLY A 33 -11.32 -2.35 -6.23
N ALA A 34 -12.12 -1.34 -5.86
CA ALA A 34 -12.53 -0.26 -6.76
C ALA A 34 -11.49 0.88 -6.79
N GLU A 35 -10.68 1.03 -5.74
CA GLU A 35 -9.51 1.92 -5.70
C GLU A 35 -8.25 1.31 -6.34
N ALA A 36 -8.25 0.00 -6.64
CA ALA A 36 -7.10 -0.76 -7.13
C ALA A 36 -6.89 -0.73 -8.67
N VAL A 37 -7.50 0.22 -9.39
CA VAL A 37 -7.60 0.25 -10.87
C VAL A 37 -6.64 1.24 -11.52
#